data_AF-A0A7L4PQ47-F1
#
_entry.id   AF-A0A7L4PQ47-F1
#
_cell.length_a   1.000
_cell.length_b   1.000
_cell.length_c   1.000
_cell.angle_alpha   90.00
_cell.angle_beta   90.00
_cell.angle_gamma   90.00
#
_symmetry.space_group_name_H-M   'P 1'
#
loop_
_entity.id
_entity.type
_entity.pdbx_description
1 polymer ?
#
loop_
_entity_poly.entity_id
_entity_poly.type
_entity_poly.pdbx_seq_one_letter_code
_entity_poly.pdbx_strand_id
1 'polypeptide(L)'
;MYEAERKHNIILDTVGDIILYVDKYGKIIDINKRVEIKLGYKKEELLGKSFMDVGIIDVKYIPTLAKMFRQGLISDSGSKIELGLKHKNGNIIAVEANNKFIVQNGDVIGAVTAFRDITERNKALTQIENNIEHFAHLIDHIRNPLAILNTFTQVRISDNELKERMQAQIDRIDEIITQLDEGWMDTEDTRKFLKNYK
;
A
#
# COMPACT_ATOMS: atom_id res chain seq x y z
N MET A 1 1.00 6.93 39.63
CA MET A 1 1.15 5.76 38.74
C MET A 1 -0.15 5.39 38.03
N TYR A 2 -1.26 5.13 38.75
CA TYR A 2 -2.54 4.70 38.17
C TYR A 2 -3.11 5.58 37.02
N GLU A 3 -3.01 6.92 37.13
CA GLU A 3 -3.52 7.80 36.07
C GLU A 3 -2.64 7.85 34.82
N ALA A 4 -1.32 7.80 34.98
CA ALA A 4 -0.38 7.81 33.86
C ALA A 4 -0.51 6.52 33.04
N GLU A 5 -0.65 5.39 33.72
CA GLU A 5 -0.86 4.08 33.10
C GLU A 5 -2.22 3.98 32.40
N ARG A 6 -3.29 4.49 33.05
CA ARG A 6 -4.62 4.58 32.39
C ARG A 6 -4.60 5.48 31.15
N LYS A 7 -3.97 6.65 31.21
CA LYS A 7 -3.87 7.57 30.05
C LYS A 7 -3.08 6.94 28.91
N HIS A 8 -1.98 6.24 29.22
CA HIS A 8 -1.18 5.52 28.24
C HIS A 8 -2.01 4.45 27.52
N ASN A 9 -2.73 3.61 28.27
CA ASN A 9 -3.56 2.54 27.71
C ASN A 9 -4.68 3.09 26.82
N ILE A 10 -5.36 4.17 27.24
CA ILE A 10 -6.41 4.80 26.44
C ILE A 10 -5.84 5.33 25.11
N ILE A 11 -4.70 6.03 25.15
CA ILE A 11 -4.08 6.55 23.93
C ILE A 11 -3.73 5.40 22.98
N LEU A 12 -3.07 4.35 23.48
CA LEU A 12 -2.70 3.20 22.67
C LEU A 12 -3.90 2.46 22.07
N ASP A 13 -5.02 2.37 22.78
CA ASP A 13 -6.23 1.69 22.32
C ASP A 13 -7.08 2.53 21.36
N THR A 14 -7.01 3.86 21.45
CA THR A 14 -7.69 4.76 20.50
C THR A 14 -7.03 4.81 19.12
N VAL A 15 -5.74 4.47 19.04
CA VAL A 15 -5.02 4.39 17.77
C VAL A 15 -5.57 3.21 16.94
N GLY A 16 -5.83 3.47 15.65
CA GLY A 16 -6.33 2.45 14.71
C GLY A 16 -5.30 1.39 14.36
N ASP A 17 -4.02 1.70 14.57
CA ASP A 17 -2.87 0.85 14.27
C ASP A 17 -2.63 -0.20 15.36
N ILE A 18 -1.99 -1.30 14.97
CA ILE A 18 -1.51 -2.31 15.91
C ILE A 18 -0.26 -1.76 16.58
N ILE A 19 -0.21 -1.74 17.91
CA ILE A 19 0.95 -1.24 18.66
C ILE A 19 1.59 -2.37 19.44
N LEU A 20 2.91 -2.44 19.36
CA LEU A 20 3.77 -3.37 20.07
C LEU A 20 4.86 -2.60 20.83
N TYR A 21 5.03 -2.92 22.11
CA TYR A 21 6.14 -2.43 22.93
C TYR A 21 7.05 -3.60 23.32
N VAL A 22 8.35 -3.45 23.03
CA VAL A 22 9.39 -4.42 23.38
C VAL A 22 10.51 -3.79 24.22
N ASP A 23 11.19 -4.61 25.03
CA ASP A 23 12.42 -4.21 25.71
C ASP A 23 13.64 -4.20 24.77
N LYS A 24 14.81 -3.85 25.31
CA LYS A 24 16.09 -3.84 24.59
C LYS A 24 16.53 -5.20 24.02
N TYR A 25 15.92 -6.30 24.44
CA TYR A 25 16.18 -7.65 23.94
C TYR A 25 15.09 -8.12 22.95
N GLY A 26 14.10 -7.28 22.64
CA GLY A 26 13.00 -7.64 21.75
C GLY A 26 11.91 -8.49 22.41
N LYS A 27 11.90 -8.58 23.75
CA LYS A 27 10.85 -9.27 24.50
C LYS A 27 9.63 -8.37 24.60
N ILE A 28 8.46 -8.92 24.32
CA ILE A 28 7.19 -8.19 24.33
C ILE A 28 6.84 -7.80 25.76
N ILE A 29 6.79 -6.49 26.01
CA ILE A 29 6.41 -5.91 27.30
C ILE A 29 4.93 -5.51 27.30
N ASP A 30 4.44 -4.99 26.18
CA ASP A 30 3.02 -4.66 26.05
C ASP A 30 2.54 -4.64 24.59
N ILE A 31 1.22 -4.71 24.42
CA ILE A 31 0.48 -4.58 23.16
C ILE A 31 -0.82 -3.82 23.39
N ASN A 32 -1.32 -3.12 22.37
CA ASN A 32 -2.66 -2.56 22.42
C ASN A 32 -3.74 -3.59 22.06
N LYS A 33 -5.00 -3.24 22.31
CA LYS A 33 -6.15 -4.12 22.02
C LYS A 33 -6.31 -4.45 20.52
N ARG A 34 -5.68 -3.66 19.63
CA ARG A 34 -5.72 -3.91 18.18
C ARG A 34 -5.01 -5.21 17.80
N VAL A 35 -4.00 -5.66 18.55
CA VAL A 35 -3.40 -6.99 18.32
C VAL A 35 -4.45 -8.08 18.43
N GLU A 36 -5.29 -8.05 19.47
CA GLU A 36 -6.34 -9.07 19.63
C GLU A 36 -7.38 -8.99 18.52
N ILE A 37 -7.83 -7.77 18.19
CA ILE A 37 -8.89 -7.54 17.22
C ILE A 37 -8.43 -7.90 15.80
N LYS A 38 -7.19 -7.57 15.43
CA LYS A 38 -6.67 -7.71 14.06
C LYS A 38 -5.87 -8.98 13.84
N LEU A 39 -5.18 -9.51 14.84
CA LEU A 39 -4.32 -10.70 14.69
C LEU A 39 -4.85 -11.91 15.47
N GLY A 40 -5.82 -11.75 16.36
CA GLY A 40 -6.46 -12.84 17.09
C GLY A 40 -5.62 -13.44 18.23
N TYR A 41 -4.47 -12.85 18.54
CA TYR A 41 -3.63 -13.26 19.68
C TYR A 41 -4.07 -12.52 20.94
N LYS A 42 -4.20 -13.24 22.05
CA LYS A 42 -4.43 -12.64 23.36
C LYS A 42 -3.14 -12.06 23.93
N LYS A 43 -3.25 -10.98 24.69
CA LYS A 43 -2.09 -10.34 25.32
C LYS A 43 -1.25 -11.33 26.12
N GLU A 44 -1.89 -12.19 26.91
CA GLU A 44 -1.22 -13.18 27.75
C GLU A 44 -0.45 -14.24 26.94
N GLU A 45 -0.81 -14.46 25.67
CA GLU A 45 -0.10 -15.39 24.79
C GLU A 45 1.22 -14.82 24.26
N LEU A 46 1.38 -13.50 24.28
CA LEU A 46 2.51 -12.79 23.66
C LEU A 46 3.45 -12.19 24.70
N LEU A 47 2.93 -11.74 25.84
CA LEU A 47 3.73 -11.11 26.88
C LEU A 47 4.92 -11.99 27.30
N GLY A 48 6.09 -11.37 27.38
CA GLY A 48 7.31 -12.01 27.79
C GLY A 48 7.94 -12.96 26.77
N LYS A 49 7.35 -13.14 25.58
CA LYS A 49 7.99 -13.87 24.48
C LYS A 49 8.83 -12.91 23.65
N SER A 50 9.84 -13.46 22.98
CA SER A 50 10.55 -12.73 21.93
C SER A 50 9.62 -12.48 20.76
N PHE A 51 9.55 -11.24 20.27
CA PHE A 51 8.74 -10.90 19.10
C PHE A 51 9.15 -11.71 17.84
N MET A 52 10.40 -12.15 17.78
CA MET A 52 10.94 -12.96 16.69
C MET A 52 10.41 -14.41 16.72
N ASP A 53 10.07 -14.91 17.91
CA ASP A 53 9.75 -16.32 18.14
C ASP A 53 8.24 -16.59 18.12
N VAL A 54 7.41 -15.55 18.25
CA VAL A 54 5.94 -15.70 18.26
C VAL A 54 5.35 -16.00 16.89
N GLY A 55 6.14 -15.93 15.81
CA GLY A 55 5.72 -16.28 14.45
C GLY A 55 4.69 -15.32 13.83
N ILE A 56 4.55 -14.11 14.39
CA ILE A 56 3.69 -13.04 13.83
C ILE A 56 4.33 -12.46 12.57
N ILE A 57 5.66 -12.38 12.51
CA ILE A 57 6.38 -11.91 11.32
C ILE A 57 7.09 -13.09 10.66
N ASP A 58 7.02 -13.13 9.33
CA ASP A 58 7.76 -14.10 8.52
C ASP A 58 9.28 -13.85 8.59
N VAL A 59 10.05 -14.93 8.69
CA VAL A 59 11.51 -14.91 8.81
C VAL A 59 12.18 -14.12 7.67
N LYS A 60 11.57 -14.07 6.48
CA LYS A 60 12.08 -13.30 5.34
C LYS A 60 12.20 -11.79 5.60
N TYR A 61 11.42 -11.24 6.53
CA TYR A 61 11.45 -9.81 6.86
C TYR A 61 12.49 -9.46 7.92
N ILE A 62 13.12 -10.45 8.57
CA ILE A 62 14.10 -10.23 9.63
C ILE A 62 15.30 -9.40 9.18
N PRO A 63 15.93 -9.62 8.00
CA PRO A 63 17.04 -8.78 7.55
C PRO A 63 16.63 -7.31 7.38
N THR A 64 15.42 -7.07 6.86
CA THR A 64 14.89 -5.72 6.64
C THR A 64 14.59 -5.02 7.96
N LEU A 65 13.99 -5.74 8.91
CA LEU A 65 13.78 -5.25 10.27
C LEU A 65 15.12 -4.93 10.94
N ALA A 66 16.10 -5.83 10.89
CA ALA A 66 17.43 -5.57 11.47
C ALA A 66 18.09 -4.31 10.87
N LYS A 67 17.93 -4.08 9.56
CA LYS A 67 18.40 -2.85 8.90
C LYS A 67 17.67 -1.61 9.41
N MET A 68 16.33 -1.66 9.51
CA MET A 68 15.52 -0.57 10.08
C MET A 68 15.93 -0.26 11.51
N PHE A 69 16.14 -1.29 12.33
CA PHE A 69 16.58 -1.13 13.70
C PHE A 69 17.93 -0.41 13.76
N ARG A 70 18.91 -0.81 12.93
CA ARG A 70 20.20 -0.12 12.84
C ARG A 70 20.09 1.33 12.35
N GLN A 71 19.22 1.59 11.37
CA GLN A 71 19.04 2.93 10.81
C GLN A 71 18.28 3.87 11.74
N GLY A 72 17.24 3.39 12.42
CA GLY A 72 16.48 4.18 13.38
C GLY A 72 17.27 4.56 14.64
N LEU A 73 18.39 3.88 14.92
CA LEU A 73 19.36 4.30 15.94
C LEU A 73 20.16 5.55 15.50
N ILE A 74 20.26 5.79 14.19
CA ILE A 74 21.09 6.85 13.59
C ILE A 74 20.23 8.05 13.17
N SER A 75 19.00 7.81 12.71
CA SER A 75 18.06 8.84 12.28
C SER A 75 16.74 8.71 13.03
N ASP A 76 16.32 9.75 13.76
CA ASP A 76 14.99 9.84 14.41
C ASP A 76 13.83 9.83 13.38
N SER A 77 14.13 9.84 12.09
CA SER A 77 13.20 9.51 11.01
C SER A 77 13.13 7.99 10.83
N GLY A 78 12.16 7.35 11.47
CA GLY A 78 11.89 5.92 11.30
C GLY A 78 11.57 5.60 9.84
N SER A 79 12.44 4.81 9.20
CA SER A 79 12.16 4.24 7.87
C SER A 79 10.91 3.37 7.97
N LYS A 80 9.91 3.66 7.14
CA LYS A 80 8.68 2.87 7.04
C LYS A 80 8.96 1.61 6.23
N ILE A 81 8.47 0.45 6.68
CA ILE A 81 8.61 -0.81 5.95
C ILE A 81 7.26 -1.47 5.79
N GLU A 82 6.93 -1.84 4.56
CA GLU A 82 5.78 -2.70 4.29
C GLU A 82 6.14 -4.17 4.57
N LEU A 83 5.35 -4.86 5.40
CA LEU A 83 5.53 -6.26 5.74
C LEU A 83 4.20 -6.96 6.00
N GLY A 84 4.23 -8.28 6.11
CA GLY A 84 3.05 -9.09 6.44
C GLY A 84 3.04 -9.51 7.91
N LEU A 85 1.95 -9.24 8.62
CA LEU A 85 1.68 -9.83 9.93
C LEU A 85 0.77 -11.04 9.76
N LYS A 86 1.14 -12.15 10.38
CA LYS A 86 0.36 -13.37 10.42
C LYS A 86 -0.68 -13.30 11.53
N HIS A 87 -1.94 -13.43 11.18
CA HIS A 87 -3.04 -13.67 12.10
C HIS A 87 -2.95 -15.11 12.62
N LYS A 88 -3.44 -15.34 13.84
CA LYS A 88 -3.55 -16.67 14.48
C LYS A 88 -4.25 -17.76 13.64
N ASN A 89 -5.11 -17.38 12.68
CA ASN A 89 -5.82 -18.31 11.80
C ASN A 89 -5.03 -18.63 10.51
N GLY A 90 -3.84 -18.05 10.33
CA GLY A 90 -2.98 -18.24 9.16
C GLY A 90 -3.03 -17.13 8.13
N ASN A 91 -4.05 -16.27 8.14
CA ASN A 91 -4.16 -15.16 7.19
C ASN A 91 -3.08 -14.12 7.41
N ILE A 92 -2.68 -13.42 6.34
CA ILE A 92 -1.66 -12.37 6.39
C ILE A 92 -2.33 -11.01 6.20
N ILE A 93 -1.99 -10.06 7.05
CA ILE A 93 -2.40 -8.66 6.96
C ILE A 93 -1.20 -7.85 6.50
N ALA A 94 -1.37 -7.10 5.41
CA ALA A 94 -0.34 -6.19 4.93
C ALA A 94 -0.31 -4.95 5.83
N VAL A 95 0.86 -4.63 6.37
CA VAL A 95 1.05 -3.47 7.25
C VAL A 95 2.25 -2.64 6.85
N GLU A 96 2.19 -1.35 7.13
CA GLU A 96 3.34 -0.44 7.15
C GLU A 96 3.81 -0.32 8.61
N ALA A 97 5.02 -0.77 8.90
CA ALA A 97 5.64 -0.69 10.21
C ALA A 97 6.41 0.63 10.37
N ASN A 98 6.22 1.28 11.52
CA ASN A 98 6.99 2.44 11.96
C ASN A 98 7.47 2.20 13.38
N ASN A 99 8.77 2.28 13.59
CA ASN A 99 9.41 1.97 14.86
C ASN A 99 10.02 3.22 15.51
N LYS A 100 9.82 3.37 16.81
CA LYS A 100 10.40 4.42 17.64
C LYS A 100 11.16 3.81 18.82
N PHE A 101 12.42 4.17 18.96
CA PHE A 101 13.26 3.73 20.06
C PHE A 101 13.00 4.54 21.32
N ILE A 102 13.05 3.86 22.47
CA ILE A 102 13.06 4.47 23.79
C ILE A 102 14.51 4.47 24.27
N VAL A 103 15.06 5.67 24.48
CA VAL A 103 16.45 5.87 24.90
C VAL A 103 16.47 6.47 26.29
N GLN A 104 17.31 5.93 27.17
CA GLN A 104 17.56 6.46 28.51
C GLN A 104 19.07 6.50 28.75
N ASN A 105 19.59 7.68 29.13
CA ASN A 105 21.03 7.90 29.37
C ASN A 105 21.94 7.52 28.18
N GLY A 106 21.44 7.63 26.96
CA GLY A 106 22.17 7.26 25.74
C GLY A 106 22.04 5.79 25.33
N ASP A 107 21.44 4.94 26.17
CA ASP A 107 21.21 3.53 25.87
C ASP A 107 19.78 3.27 25.42
N VAL A 108 19.61 2.41 24.42
CA VAL A 108 18.29 1.94 24.00
C VAL A 108 17.76 0.94 25.02
N ILE A 109 16.64 1.30 25.65
CA ILE A 109 15.99 0.47 26.67
C ILE A 109 14.74 -0.27 26.15
N GLY A 110 14.26 0.09 24.97
CA GLY A 110 13.13 -0.57 24.32
C GLY A 110 12.72 0.10 23.02
N ALA A 111 11.63 -0.37 22.44
CA ALA A 111 11.10 0.15 21.19
C ALA A 111 9.57 -0.01 21.11
N VAL A 112 8.91 1.00 20.55
CA VAL A 112 7.47 0.97 20.24
C VAL A 112 7.31 0.91 18.73
N THR A 113 6.68 -0.15 18.24
CA THR A 113 6.35 -0.29 16.83
C THR A 113 4.86 -0.11 16.62
N ALA A 114 4.49 0.79 15.71
CA ALA A 114 3.15 0.89 15.16
C ALA A 114 3.10 0.18 13.81
N PHE A 115 2.09 -0.68 13.62
CA PHE A 115 1.81 -1.34 12.36
C PHE A 115 0.47 -0.86 11.83
N ARG A 116 0.52 -0.04 10.79
CA ARG A 116 -0.65 0.49 10.11
C ARG A 116 -1.13 -0.49 9.06
N ASP A 117 -2.40 -0.89 9.16
CA ASP A 117 -3.02 -1.75 8.15
C ASP A 117 -3.12 -1.00 6.81
N ILE A 118 -2.48 -1.54 5.77
CA ILE A 118 -2.48 -0.99 4.41
C ILE A 118 -3.26 -1.86 3.43
N THR A 119 -4.03 -2.83 3.94
CA THR A 119 -4.77 -3.79 3.11
C THR A 119 -5.74 -3.08 2.17
N GLU A 120 -6.56 -2.16 2.69
CA GLU A 120 -7.53 -1.41 1.88
C GLU A 120 -6.85 -0.46 0.89
N ARG A 121 -5.73 0.17 1.30
CA ARG A 121 -4.92 1.00 0.40
C ARG A 121 -4.40 0.17 -0.77
N ASN A 122 -3.85 -1.01 -0.50
CA ASN A 122 -3.29 -1.88 -1.54
C ASN A 122 -4.39 -2.43 -2.46
N LYS A 123 -5.55 -2.82 -1.92
CA LYS A 123 -6.71 -3.22 -2.74
C LYS A 123 -7.16 -2.11 -3.68
N ALA A 124 -7.30 -0.89 -3.17
CA ALA A 124 -7.70 0.27 -3.98
C ALA A 124 -6.68 0.54 -5.08
N LEU A 125 -5.38 0.46 -4.77
CA LEU A 125 -4.32 0.57 -5.76
C LEU A 125 -4.49 -0.52 -6.83
N THR A 126 -4.52 -1.80 -6.46
CA THR A 126 -4.71 -2.91 -7.43
C THR A 126 -5.96 -2.74 -8.28
N GLN A 127 -7.08 -2.27 -7.72
CA GLN A 127 -8.30 -2.00 -8.48
C GLN A 127 -8.09 -0.90 -9.53
N ILE A 128 -7.37 0.17 -9.17
CA ILE A 128 -6.99 1.21 -10.14
C ILE A 128 -6.10 0.61 -11.23
N GLU A 129 -5.13 -0.25 -10.87
CA GLU A 129 -4.24 -0.91 -11.84
C GLU A 129 -5.04 -1.75 -12.84
N ASN A 130 -5.98 -2.57 -12.36
CA ASN A 130 -6.83 -3.41 -13.20
C ASN A 130 -7.76 -2.58 -14.09
N ASN A 131 -8.32 -1.48 -13.57
CA ASN A 131 -9.17 -0.59 -14.36
C ASN A 131 -8.38 0.08 -15.49
N ILE A 132 -7.14 0.50 -15.22
CA ILE A 132 -6.26 1.10 -16.21
C ILE A 132 -5.95 0.09 -17.34
N GLU A 133 -5.60 -1.14 -17.00
CA GLU A 133 -5.38 -2.22 -17.97
C GLU A 133 -6.63 -2.50 -18.80
N HIS A 134 -7.80 -2.53 -18.14
CA HIS A 134 -9.07 -2.71 -18.82
C HIS A 134 -9.37 -1.57 -19.81
N PHE A 135 -9.10 -0.31 -19.45
CA PHE A 135 -9.28 0.83 -20.36
C PHE A 135 -8.35 0.77 -21.57
N ALA A 136 -7.08 0.40 -21.38
CA ALA A 136 -6.13 0.22 -22.48
C ALA A 136 -6.65 -0.83 -23.48
N HIS A 137 -7.14 -1.96 -22.99
CA HIS A 137 -7.77 -2.96 -23.84
C HIS A 137 -8.99 -2.43 -24.58
N LEU A 138 -9.88 -1.67 -23.93
CA LEU A 138 -11.05 -1.09 -24.60
C LEU A 138 -10.66 -0.13 -25.73
N ILE A 139 -9.63 0.70 -25.53
CA ILE A 139 -9.12 1.63 -26.55
C ILE A 139 -8.62 0.85 -27.78
N ASP A 140 -7.82 -0.19 -27.59
CA ASP A 140 -7.35 -1.04 -28.68
C ASP A 140 -8.49 -1.69 -29.47
N HIS A 141 -9.56 -2.09 -28.77
CA HIS A 141 -10.76 -2.66 -29.41
C HIS A 141 -11.59 -1.62 -30.18
N ILE A 142 -11.44 -0.33 -29.92
CA ILE A 142 -12.10 0.75 -30.70
C ILE A 142 -11.29 1.11 -31.94
N ARG A 143 -9.96 1.13 -31.86
CA ARG A 143 -9.07 1.50 -32.98
C ARG A 143 -9.28 0.65 -34.23
N ASN A 144 -9.43 -0.66 -34.06
CA ASN A 144 -9.59 -1.59 -35.20
C ASN A 144 -10.90 -1.32 -35.99
N PRO A 145 -12.09 -1.29 -35.38
CA PRO A 145 -13.32 -0.86 -36.04
C PRO A 145 -13.24 0.56 -36.62
N LEU A 146 -12.58 1.50 -35.94
CA LEU A 146 -12.45 2.88 -36.41
C LEU A 146 -11.63 2.97 -37.70
N ALA A 147 -10.52 2.23 -37.80
CA ALA A 147 -9.72 2.13 -39.02
C ALA A 147 -10.52 1.52 -40.19
N ILE A 148 -11.34 0.52 -39.89
CA ILE A 148 -12.27 -0.06 -40.88
C ILE A 148 -13.29 1.00 -41.33
N LEU A 149 -13.95 1.69 -40.40
CA LEU A 149 -14.91 2.76 -40.71
C LEU A 149 -14.29 3.88 -41.55
N ASN A 150 -13.06 4.28 -41.25
CA ASN A 150 -12.30 5.25 -42.03
C ASN A 150 -12.11 4.77 -43.47
N THR A 151 -11.66 3.53 -43.66
CA THR A 151 -11.48 2.94 -44.99
C THR A 151 -12.81 2.86 -45.76
N PHE A 152 -13.89 2.43 -45.11
CA PHE A 152 -15.22 2.38 -45.74
C PHE A 152 -15.71 3.77 -46.16
N THR A 153 -15.55 4.76 -45.29
CA THR A 153 -15.92 6.16 -45.58
C THR A 153 -15.13 6.69 -46.78
N GLN A 154 -13.86 6.36 -46.88
CA GLN A 154 -13.00 6.81 -47.99
C GLN A 154 -13.30 6.14 -49.32
N VAL A 155 -13.56 4.83 -49.32
CA VAL A 155 -13.65 4.00 -50.54
C VAL A 155 -15.08 3.82 -51.05
N ARG A 156 -16.09 3.77 -50.16
CA ARG A 156 -17.46 3.37 -50.51
C ARG A 156 -18.46 4.53 -50.57
N ILE A 157 -18.16 5.66 -49.93
CA ILE A 157 -19.06 6.82 -49.90
C ILE A 157 -18.68 7.77 -51.04
N SER A 158 -19.62 7.98 -51.98
CA SER A 158 -19.45 8.87 -53.13
C SER A 158 -20.01 10.27 -52.90
N ASP A 159 -20.92 10.44 -51.94
CA ASP A 159 -21.45 11.75 -51.54
C ASP A 159 -20.38 12.47 -50.71
N ASN A 160 -19.85 13.57 -51.25
CA ASN A 160 -18.78 14.33 -50.62
C ASN A 160 -19.21 14.99 -49.30
N GLU A 161 -20.46 15.48 -49.20
CA GLU A 161 -20.94 16.13 -47.98
C GLU A 161 -21.08 15.10 -46.84
N LEU A 162 -21.66 13.94 -47.15
CA LEU A 162 -21.76 12.84 -46.18
C LEU A 162 -20.37 12.33 -45.77
N LYS A 163 -19.45 12.20 -46.73
CA LYS A 163 -18.08 11.76 -46.50
C LYS A 163 -17.33 12.70 -45.56
N GLU A 164 -17.39 14.02 -45.80
CA GLU A 164 -16.77 15.02 -44.92
C GLU A 164 -17.34 14.97 -43.50
N ARG A 165 -18.67 14.85 -43.38
CA ARG A 165 -19.32 14.74 -42.06
C ARG A 165 -18.90 13.50 -41.29
N MET A 166 -18.81 12.35 -41.97
CA MET A 166 -18.36 11.09 -41.36
C MET A 166 -16.87 11.16 -40.98
N GLN A 167 -16.03 11.72 -41.85
CA GLN A 167 -14.62 11.91 -41.58
C GLN A 167 -14.41 12.78 -40.33
N ALA A 168 -15.14 13.90 -40.22
CA ALA A 168 -15.07 14.76 -39.04
C ALA A 168 -15.46 14.05 -37.74
N GLN A 169 -16.39 13.07 -37.78
CA GLN A 169 -16.71 12.26 -36.59
C GLN A 169 -15.62 11.22 -36.28
N ILE A 170 -15.03 10.61 -37.31
CA ILE A 170 -13.92 9.66 -37.14
C ILE A 170 -12.71 10.37 -36.53
N ASP A 171 -12.34 11.52 -37.08
CA ASP A 171 -11.22 12.34 -36.58
C ASP A 171 -11.48 12.77 -35.13
N ARG A 172 -12.71 13.17 -34.80
CA ARG A 172 -13.10 13.49 -33.43
C ARG A 172 -12.98 12.30 -32.47
N ILE A 173 -13.32 11.09 -32.90
CA ILE A 173 -13.15 9.88 -32.07
C ILE A 173 -11.65 9.58 -31.89
N ASP A 174 -10.86 9.75 -32.95
CA ASP A 174 -9.41 9.54 -32.91
C ASP A 174 -8.70 10.54 -31.99
N GLU A 175 -9.13 11.81 -31.98
CA GLU A 175 -8.67 12.83 -31.03
C GLU A 175 -8.98 12.45 -29.58
N ILE A 176 -10.20 11.95 -29.30
CA ILE A 176 -10.59 11.50 -27.96
C ILE A 176 -9.73 10.32 -27.50
N ILE A 177 -9.50 9.34 -28.39
CA ILE A 177 -8.63 8.20 -28.11
C ILE A 177 -7.21 8.67 -27.79
N THR A 178 -6.67 9.56 -28.62
CA THR A 178 -5.33 10.13 -28.42
C THR A 178 -5.20 10.84 -27.07
N GLN A 179 -6.19 11.65 -26.69
CA GLN A 179 -6.21 12.31 -25.37
C GLN A 179 -6.26 11.31 -24.20
N LEU A 180 -6.99 10.21 -24.35
CA LEU A 180 -7.05 9.15 -23.35
C LEU A 180 -5.69 8.43 -23.20
N ASP A 181 -4.99 8.20 -24.31
CA ASP A 181 -3.64 7.59 -24.31
C ASP A 181 -2.59 8.50 -23.65
N GLU A 182 -2.65 9.81 -23.92
CA GLU A 182 -1.76 10.79 -23.28
C GLU A 182 -1.99 10.86 -21.76
N GLY A 183 -3.25 10.99 -21.33
CA GLY A 183 -3.60 10.98 -19.91
C GLY A 183 -3.25 9.67 -19.21
N TRP A 184 -3.25 8.56 -19.96
CA TRP A 184 -2.81 7.25 -19.48
C TRP A 184 -1.29 7.21 -19.23
N MET A 185 -0.47 7.69 -20.16
CA MET A 185 0.99 7.73 -20.00
C MET A 185 1.41 8.58 -18.79
N ASP A 186 0.80 9.76 -18.60
CA ASP A 186 1.04 10.60 -17.44
C ASP A 186 0.72 9.89 -16.11
N THR A 187 -0.37 9.12 -16.10
CA THR A 187 -0.79 8.34 -14.92
C THR A 187 0.20 7.20 -14.64
N GLU A 188 0.68 6.52 -15.68
CA GLU A 188 1.65 5.43 -15.54
C GLU A 188 3.02 5.93 -15.04
N ASP A 189 3.50 7.05 -15.58
CA ASP A 189 4.77 7.67 -15.19
C ASP A 189 4.72 8.21 -13.76
N THR A 190 3.62 8.88 -13.39
CA THR A 190 3.37 9.30 -12.01
C THR A 190 3.36 8.11 -11.06
N ARG A 191 2.77 6.98 -11.47
CA ARG A 191 2.73 5.74 -10.67
C ARG A 191 4.12 5.09 -10.54
N LYS A 192 4.92 5.03 -11.61
CA LYS A 192 6.30 4.53 -11.57
C LYS A 192 7.16 5.38 -10.63
N PHE A 193 7.02 6.70 -10.71
CA PHE A 193 7.68 7.63 -9.80
C PHE A 193 7.32 7.36 -8.33
N LEU A 194 6.02 7.19 -8.02
CA LEU A 194 5.57 6.89 -6.65
C LEU A 194 6.03 5.52 -6.12
N LYS A 195 6.15 4.50 -6.99
CA LYS A 195 6.68 3.18 -6.61
C LYS A 195 8.18 3.20 -6.30
N ASN A 196 8.94 4.06 -6.97
CA ASN A 196 10.40 4.17 -6.77
C ASN A 196 10.80 4.95 -5.49
N TYR A 197 9.84 5.59 -4.82
CA TYR A 197 10.05 6.30 -3.54
C TYR A 197 9.50 5.55 -2.31
N LYS A 198 9.09 4.27 -2.48
CA LYS A 198 8.74 3.38 -1.36
C LYS A 198 9.97 2.70 -0.75
#